data_AF-A0A8S3X2Z6-F1
#
_entry.id   AF-A0A8S3X2Z6-F1
#
_cell.length_a   1.000
_cell.length_b   1.000
_cell.length_c   1.000
_cell.angle_alpha   90.00
_cell.angle_beta   90.00
_cell.angle_gamma   90.00
#
_symmetry.space_group_name_H-M   'P 1'
#
loop_
_entity.id
_entity.type
_entity.pdbx_description
1 polymer ?
#
loop_
_entity_poly.entity_id
_entity_poly.type
_entity_poly.pdbx_seq_one_letter_code
_entity_poly.pdbx_strand_id
1 'polypeptide(L)'
;MSLGEPGEGPGPSTSSGKRRRRPIINVAGPSSGETLTSPVKKRKPTTLSVVEQEITINVYTYVKNTWPEDVYPSNVKMVEKVSEISGVSKSTIYRVLSVYRDSDKIPEKGIINKIKKSVIDQLDDFHKSAIRVKVHHFIIAGELPTFDKILLSINQDDQSEKNFPVTCVAI
;
A
#
# COMPACT_ATOMS: atom_id res chain seq x y z
N MET A 1 -45.33 -15.36 -51.03
CA MET A 1 -44.44 -14.65 -50.09
C MET A 1 -43.78 -15.72 -49.22
N SER A 2 -42.67 -16.27 -49.70
CA SER A 2 -41.89 -17.30 -49.01
C SER A 2 -40.72 -16.65 -48.28
N LEU A 3 -40.54 -17.08 -47.03
CA LEU A 3 -39.53 -16.65 -46.09
C LEU A 3 -38.14 -17.08 -46.56
N GLY A 4 -37.22 -16.13 -46.68
CA GLY A 4 -35.78 -16.36 -46.82
C GLY A 4 -35.11 -16.23 -45.45
N GLU A 5 -34.24 -17.18 -45.13
CA GLU A 5 -33.51 -17.27 -43.86
C GLU A 5 -32.54 -16.11 -43.61
N PRO A 6 -32.34 -15.69 -42.36
CA PRO A 6 -31.13 -15.02 -41.92
C PRO A 6 -30.14 -16.01 -41.28
N GLY A 7 -28.94 -16.05 -41.84
CA GLY A 7 -27.85 -16.95 -41.44
C GLY A 7 -27.35 -16.78 -40.00
N GLU A 8 -26.97 -17.92 -39.43
CA GLU A 8 -26.32 -18.03 -38.13
C GLU A 8 -24.88 -17.49 -38.17
N GLY A 9 -24.64 -16.40 -37.43
CA GLY A 9 -23.30 -15.91 -37.15
C GLY A 9 -22.66 -16.67 -35.97
N PRO A 10 -21.34 -16.89 -35.98
CA PRO A 10 -20.65 -17.64 -34.92
C PRO A 10 -20.65 -16.84 -33.61
N GLY A 11 -21.23 -17.45 -32.57
CA GLY A 11 -21.27 -16.90 -31.22
C GLY A 11 -19.87 -16.79 -30.56
N PRO A 12 -19.71 -15.90 -29.57
CA PRO A 12 -18.43 -15.66 -28.91
C PRO A 12 -18.00 -16.87 -28.08
N SER A 13 -16.80 -17.36 -28.38
CA SER A 13 -16.09 -18.39 -27.61
C SER A 13 -15.88 -17.94 -26.16
N THR A 14 -16.63 -18.54 -25.23
CA THR A 14 -16.36 -18.37 -23.79
C THR A 14 -15.09 -19.15 -23.43
N SER A 15 -13.98 -18.44 -23.28
CA SER A 15 -12.74 -18.94 -22.69
C SER A 15 -12.96 -19.24 -21.21
N SER A 16 -13.51 -20.41 -20.91
CA SER A 16 -13.58 -20.94 -19.54
C SER A 16 -12.17 -21.32 -19.10
N GLY A 17 -11.49 -20.40 -18.41
CA GLY A 17 -10.20 -20.65 -17.77
C GLY A 17 -10.32 -21.80 -16.77
N LYS A 18 -9.91 -23.01 -17.19
CA LYS A 18 -9.80 -24.19 -16.34
C LYS A 18 -8.92 -23.87 -15.14
N ARG A 19 -9.53 -23.59 -13.98
CA ARG A 19 -8.88 -23.70 -12.67
C ARG A 19 -8.43 -25.16 -12.53
N ARG A 20 -7.17 -25.44 -12.87
CA ARG A 20 -6.54 -26.73 -12.62
C ARG A 20 -6.49 -26.94 -11.11
N ARG A 21 -7.48 -27.64 -10.55
CA ARG A 21 -7.34 -28.28 -9.24
C ARG A 21 -6.26 -29.34 -9.39
N ARG A 22 -5.16 -29.19 -8.66
CA ARG A 22 -4.13 -30.25 -8.58
C ARG A 22 -4.76 -31.46 -7.87
N PRO A 23 -4.54 -32.69 -8.34
CA PRO A 23 -5.00 -33.87 -7.63
C PRO A 23 -4.18 -34.02 -6.34
N ILE A 24 -4.86 -34.37 -5.25
CA ILE A 24 -4.22 -34.80 -4.00
C ILE A 24 -3.73 -36.22 -4.27
N ILE A 25 -2.41 -36.38 -4.46
CA ILE A 25 -1.81 -37.70 -4.61
C ILE A 25 -1.51 -38.20 -3.19
N ASN A 26 -2.32 -39.13 -2.70
CA ASN A 26 -1.99 -39.92 -1.53
C ASN A 26 -1.15 -41.12 -1.99
N VAL A 27 0.16 -41.11 -1.73
CA VAL A 27 0.99 -42.31 -1.82
C VAL A 27 1.61 -42.57 -0.46
N ALA A 28 1.22 -43.69 0.15
CA ALA A 28 1.85 -44.23 1.35
C ALA A 28 3.13 -44.97 0.94
N GLY A 29 4.26 -44.58 1.53
CA GLY A 29 5.54 -45.29 1.42
C GLY A 29 6.67 -44.50 2.11
N PRO A 30 7.53 -45.12 2.92
CA PRO A 30 8.58 -44.42 3.65
C PRO A 30 9.83 -44.32 2.76
N SER A 31 10.06 -43.18 2.13
CA SER A 31 11.38 -42.85 1.57
C SER A 31 11.77 -41.45 2.00
N SER A 32 12.85 -41.37 2.75
CA SER A 32 13.60 -40.16 3.07
C SER A 32 14.05 -39.46 1.79
N GLY A 33 13.18 -38.62 1.24
CA GLY A 33 13.47 -37.73 0.12
C GLY A 33 13.28 -36.31 0.61
N GLU A 34 14.38 -35.58 0.79
CA GLU A 34 14.34 -34.15 1.08
C GLU A 34 13.58 -33.45 -0.05
N THR A 35 12.38 -32.96 0.25
CA THR A 35 11.55 -32.22 -0.70
C THR A 35 12.22 -30.87 -0.92
N LEU A 36 13.05 -30.79 -1.97
CA LEU A 36 13.58 -29.54 -2.51
C LEU A 36 12.40 -28.71 -3.06
N THR A 37 11.71 -28.01 -2.16
CA THR A 37 10.60 -27.13 -2.51
C THR A 37 11.15 -25.86 -3.13
N SER A 38 10.72 -25.58 -4.37
CA SER A 38 11.04 -24.33 -5.05
C SER A 38 10.58 -23.14 -4.20
N PRO A 39 11.35 -22.03 -4.15
CA PRO A 39 10.97 -20.84 -3.40
C PRO A 39 9.52 -20.44 -3.67
N VAL A 40 8.72 -20.32 -2.61
CA VAL A 40 7.31 -19.95 -2.73
C VAL A 40 7.21 -18.54 -3.32
N LYS A 41 6.70 -18.45 -4.55
CA LYS A 41 6.41 -17.16 -5.19
C LYS A 41 5.38 -16.40 -4.35
N LYS A 42 5.82 -15.32 -3.70
CA LYS A 42 4.94 -14.42 -2.93
C LYS A 42 3.91 -13.79 -3.88
N ARG A 43 2.63 -13.79 -3.48
CA ARG A 43 1.57 -13.08 -4.21
C ARG A 43 1.76 -11.58 -4.01
N LYS A 44 1.44 -10.78 -5.04
CA LYS A 44 1.43 -9.32 -4.89
C LYS A 44 0.38 -8.95 -3.84
N PRO A 45 0.69 -8.09 -2.86
CA PRO A 45 -0.30 -7.61 -1.90
C PRO A 45 -1.42 -6.92 -2.67
N THR A 46 -2.67 -7.34 -2.42
CA THR A 46 -3.85 -6.73 -3.02
C THR A 46 -4.35 -5.65 -2.07
N THR A 47 -4.64 -4.46 -2.60
CA THR A 47 -5.25 -3.36 -1.85
C THR A 47 -6.75 -3.36 -2.08
N LEU A 48 -7.52 -2.88 -1.11
CA LEU A 48 -8.95 -2.66 -1.32
C LEU A 48 -9.17 -1.58 -2.39
N SER A 49 -10.07 -1.85 -3.31
CA SER A 49 -10.64 -0.87 -4.23
C SER A 49 -11.37 0.23 -3.46
N VAL A 50 -11.53 1.40 -4.07
CA VAL A 50 -12.28 2.53 -3.48
C VAL A 50 -13.71 2.08 -3.11
N VAL A 51 -14.36 1.32 -3.99
CA VAL A 51 -15.71 0.80 -3.76
C VAL A 51 -15.76 -0.15 -2.56
N GLU A 52 -14.76 -1.01 -2.40
CA GLU A 52 -14.69 -1.93 -1.25
C GLU A 52 -14.49 -1.19 0.07
N GLN A 53 -13.77 -0.07 0.03
CA GLN A 53 -13.59 0.80 1.20
C GLN A 53 -14.87 1.55 1.55
N GLU A 54 -15.58 2.06 0.56
CA GLU A 54 -16.88 2.71 0.74
C GLU A 54 -17.90 1.74 1.36
N ILE A 55 -17.99 0.51 0.84
CA ILE A 55 -18.83 -0.54 1.43
C ILE A 55 -18.44 -0.77 2.89
N THR A 56 -17.13 -0.87 3.18
CA THR A 56 -16.63 -1.07 4.55
C THR A 56 -17.05 0.07 5.48
N ILE A 57 -16.94 1.33 5.03
CA ILE A 57 -17.33 2.52 5.80
C ILE A 57 -18.84 2.56 6.03
N ASN A 58 -19.63 2.28 4.99
CA ASN A 58 -21.09 2.26 5.09
C ASN A 58 -21.58 1.18 6.06
N VAL A 59 -21.00 -0.03 5.98
CA VAL A 59 -21.29 -1.11 6.93
C VAL A 59 -20.90 -0.72 8.35
N TYR A 60 -19.74 -0.07 8.54
CA TYR A 60 -19.33 0.42 9.85
C TYR A 60 -20.30 1.46 10.43
N THR A 61 -20.73 2.45 9.63
CA THR A 61 -21.70 3.46 10.03
C THR A 61 -23.05 2.83 10.39
N TYR A 62 -23.49 1.84 9.60
CA TYR A 62 -24.70 1.06 9.90
C TYR A 62 -24.58 0.33 11.25
N VAL A 63 -23.51 -0.44 11.45
CA VAL A 63 -23.27 -1.18 12.70
C VAL A 63 -23.23 -0.22 13.90
N LYS A 64 -22.56 0.93 13.74
CA LYS A 64 -22.48 1.96 14.78
C LYS A 64 -23.85 2.53 15.17
N ASN A 65 -24.73 2.73 14.20
CA ASN A 65 -26.05 3.33 14.45
C ASN A 65 -27.10 2.32 14.93
N THR A 66 -27.00 1.05 14.51
CA THR A 66 -27.99 0.02 14.83
C THR A 66 -27.71 -0.70 16.15
N TRP A 67 -26.46 -0.71 16.61
CA TRP A 67 -26.07 -1.45 17.80
C TRP A 67 -26.10 -0.56 19.05
N PRO A 68 -26.77 -0.96 20.15
CA PRO A 68 -26.88 -0.15 21.36
C PRO A 68 -25.51 0.03 22.03
N GLU A 69 -25.11 1.28 22.25
CA GLU A 69 -23.80 1.67 22.79
C GLU A 69 -23.52 1.06 24.18
N ASP A 70 -24.55 0.83 25.01
CA ASP A 70 -24.43 0.33 26.38
C ASP A 70 -24.01 -1.15 26.49
N VAL A 71 -24.20 -1.96 25.44
CA VAL A 71 -23.97 -3.42 25.52
C VAL A 71 -22.58 -3.80 25.00
N TYR A 72 -21.99 -3.02 24.10
CA TYR A 72 -20.72 -3.34 23.45
C TYR A 72 -19.85 -2.09 23.21
N PRO A 73 -19.14 -1.61 24.24
CA PRO A 73 -18.37 -0.36 24.17
C PRO A 73 -17.05 -0.47 23.37
N SER A 74 -16.68 -1.68 22.91
CA SER A 74 -15.37 -1.91 22.32
C SER A 74 -15.40 -1.83 20.80
N ASN A 75 -14.61 -0.90 20.27
CA ASN A 75 -14.29 -0.81 18.83
C ASN A 75 -13.89 -2.16 18.22
N VAL A 76 -13.30 -3.06 19.01
CA VAL A 76 -12.92 -4.40 18.58
C VAL A 76 -14.15 -5.17 18.09
N LYS A 77 -15.23 -5.24 18.88
CA LYS A 77 -16.43 -6.02 18.53
C LYS A 77 -17.15 -5.45 17.31
N MET A 78 -17.15 -4.12 17.16
CA MET A 78 -17.67 -3.48 15.94
C MET A 78 -16.87 -3.90 14.71
N VAL A 79 -15.53 -3.86 14.78
CA VAL A 79 -14.67 -4.29 13.67
C VAL A 79 -14.84 -5.78 13.36
N GLU A 80 -15.10 -6.62 14.36
CA GLU A 80 -15.41 -8.03 14.15
C GLU A 80 -16.69 -8.21 13.33
N LYS A 81 -17.76 -7.51 13.68
CA LYS A 81 -19.01 -7.54 12.92
C LYS A 81 -18.89 -6.98 11.53
N VAL A 82 -18.18 -5.86 11.37
CA VAL A 82 -17.89 -5.31 10.04
C VAL A 82 -17.09 -6.32 9.20
N SER A 83 -16.15 -7.03 9.81
CA SER A 83 -15.36 -8.08 9.14
C SER A 83 -16.24 -9.26 8.69
N GLU A 84 -17.15 -9.71 9.54
CA GLU A 84 -18.12 -10.76 9.21
C GLU A 84 -19.04 -10.36 8.05
N ILE A 85 -19.54 -9.12 8.05
CA ILE A 85 -20.51 -8.63 7.04
C ILE A 85 -19.82 -8.32 5.70
N SER A 86 -18.70 -7.59 5.74
CA SER A 86 -18.00 -7.14 4.53
C SER A 86 -17.08 -8.20 3.92
N GLY A 87 -16.71 -9.25 4.67
CA GLY A 87 -15.72 -10.23 4.25
C GLY A 87 -14.28 -9.68 4.21
N VAL A 88 -14.06 -8.48 4.72
CA VAL A 88 -12.74 -7.83 4.78
C VAL A 88 -12.04 -8.20 6.07
N SER A 89 -10.71 -8.40 6.03
CA SER A 89 -9.93 -8.68 7.25
C SER A 89 -9.96 -7.51 8.24
N LYS A 90 -10.02 -7.83 9.54
CA LYS A 90 -9.99 -6.86 10.65
C LYS A 90 -8.85 -5.84 10.52
N SER A 91 -7.65 -6.30 10.16
CA SER A 91 -6.46 -5.44 9.99
C SER A 91 -6.64 -4.39 8.89
N THR A 92 -7.35 -4.74 7.82
CA THR A 92 -7.64 -3.81 6.72
C THR A 92 -8.73 -2.83 7.13
N ILE A 93 -9.77 -3.29 7.84
CA ILE A 93 -10.82 -2.41 8.38
C ILE A 93 -10.22 -1.35 9.30
N TYR A 94 -9.31 -1.72 10.21
CA TYR A 94 -8.63 -0.74 11.06
C TYR A 94 -7.91 0.35 10.26
N ARG A 95 -7.27 -0.01 9.15
CA ARG A 95 -6.59 0.96 8.27
C ARG A 95 -7.58 1.86 7.53
N VAL A 96 -8.70 1.30 7.06
CA VAL A 96 -9.79 2.09 6.44
C VAL A 96 -10.34 3.08 7.46
N LEU A 97 -10.65 2.61 8.66
CA LEU A 97 -11.20 3.44 9.72
C LEU A 97 -10.23 4.49 10.24
N SER A 98 -8.92 4.22 10.31
CA SER A 98 -7.96 5.26 10.70
C SER A 98 -7.93 6.40 9.69
N VAL A 99 -7.90 6.10 8.39
CA VAL A 99 -7.93 7.13 7.34
C VAL A 99 -9.26 7.89 7.35
N TYR A 100 -10.37 7.17 7.52
CA TYR A 100 -11.70 7.76 7.61
C TYR A 100 -11.83 8.72 8.81
N ARG A 101 -11.33 8.34 9.99
CA ARG A 101 -11.37 9.19 11.20
C ARG A 101 -10.57 10.47 11.07
N ASP A 102 -9.46 10.44 10.33
CA ASP A 102 -8.60 11.62 10.16
C ASP A 102 -9.15 12.59 9.10
N SER A 103 -9.94 12.07 8.14
CA SER A 103 -10.33 12.83 6.93
C SER A 103 -11.84 13.07 6.79
N ASP A 104 -12.67 12.35 7.57
CA ASP A 104 -14.13 12.22 7.46
C ASP A 104 -14.64 11.96 6.03
N LYS A 105 -13.78 11.39 5.17
CA LYS A 105 -14.02 11.18 3.74
C LYS A 105 -13.56 9.79 3.31
N ILE A 106 -14.22 9.26 2.29
CA ILE A 106 -13.82 8.01 1.63
C ILE A 106 -12.48 8.24 0.93
N PRO A 107 -11.50 7.31 1.03
CA PRO A 107 -10.21 7.50 0.38
C PRO A 107 -10.37 7.48 -1.14
N GLU A 108 -9.89 8.53 -1.82
CA GLU A 108 -9.93 8.63 -3.30
C GLU A 108 -9.12 7.55 -4.01
N LYS A 109 -8.19 6.90 -3.30
CA LYS A 109 -7.32 5.85 -3.83
C LYS A 109 -7.33 4.64 -2.92
N GLY A 110 -7.08 3.47 -3.51
CA GLY A 110 -6.79 2.25 -2.78
C GLY A 110 -5.82 2.50 -1.62
N ILE A 111 -6.09 1.98 -0.42
CA ILE A 111 -5.18 2.10 0.74
C ILE A 111 -3.93 1.27 0.43
N ILE A 112 -3.01 1.90 -0.26
CA ILE A 112 -1.67 1.39 -0.51
C ILE A 112 -0.83 1.90 0.65
N ASN A 113 -0.02 1.02 1.25
CA ASN A 113 1.04 1.45 2.15
C ASN A 113 1.90 2.44 1.35
N LYS A 114 1.72 3.76 1.57
CA LYS A 114 2.57 4.77 0.95
C LYS A 114 3.98 4.42 1.43
N ILE A 115 4.82 3.90 0.54
CA ILE A 115 6.25 3.76 0.83
C ILE A 115 6.66 5.18 1.18
N LYS A 116 7.06 5.42 2.43
CA LYS A 116 7.52 6.73 2.85
C LYS A 116 8.71 7.04 1.96
N LYS A 117 8.56 8.04 1.08
CA LYS A 117 9.65 8.54 0.26
C LYS A 117 10.77 8.94 1.21
N SER A 118 11.99 8.45 0.97
CA SER A 118 13.15 8.85 1.75
C SER A 118 13.29 10.37 1.69
N VAL A 119 13.92 11.01 2.69
CA VAL A 119 14.23 12.45 2.64
C VAL A 119 14.97 12.80 1.35
N ILE A 120 15.82 11.88 0.87
CA ILE A 120 16.55 11.99 -0.39
C ILE A 120 15.61 11.98 -1.61
N ASP A 121 14.54 11.18 -1.58
CA ASP A 121 13.54 11.10 -2.67
C ASP A 121 12.60 12.31 -2.69
N GLN A 122 12.56 13.08 -1.61
CA GLN A 122 11.80 14.32 -1.51
C GLN A 122 12.58 15.53 -2.05
N LEU A 123 13.92 15.42 -2.12
CA LEU A 123 14.75 16.46 -2.73
C LEU A 123 14.61 16.44 -4.25
N ASP A 124 14.42 17.63 -4.82
CA ASP A 124 14.50 17.83 -6.27
C ASP A 124 15.94 17.62 -6.78
N ASP A 125 16.08 17.26 -8.04
CA ASP A 125 17.39 16.96 -8.63
C ASP A 125 18.29 18.20 -8.69
N PHE A 126 17.69 19.40 -8.76
CA PHE A 126 18.39 20.67 -8.60
C PHE A 126 19.10 20.77 -7.26
N HIS A 127 18.39 20.53 -6.15
CA HIS A 127 18.97 20.58 -4.80
C HIS A 127 20.04 19.51 -4.60
N LYS A 128 19.83 18.28 -5.11
CA LYS A 128 20.86 17.24 -5.09
C LYS A 128 22.12 17.67 -5.84
N SER A 129 21.97 18.38 -6.96
CA SER A 129 23.09 18.90 -7.73
C SER A 129 23.86 19.97 -6.97
N ALA A 130 23.16 20.91 -6.32
CA ALA A 130 23.78 21.94 -5.49
C ALA A 130 24.61 21.32 -4.34
N ILE A 131 24.05 20.33 -3.63
CA ILE A 131 24.75 19.59 -2.58
C ILE A 131 26.01 18.91 -3.14
N ARG A 132 25.90 18.24 -4.30
CA ARG A 132 27.06 17.60 -4.95
C ARG A 132 28.17 18.60 -5.27
N VAL A 133 27.83 19.78 -5.79
CA VAL A 133 28.80 20.83 -6.09
C VAL A 133 29.52 21.28 -4.82
N LYS A 134 28.79 21.51 -3.72
CA LYS A 134 29.39 21.89 -2.42
C LYS A 134 30.32 20.80 -1.88
N VAL A 135 29.88 19.55 -1.88
CA VAL A 135 30.73 18.41 -1.48
C VAL A 135 32.00 18.34 -2.33
N HIS A 136 31.88 18.53 -3.65
CA HIS A 136 33.01 18.51 -4.56
C HIS A 136 34.01 19.66 -4.29
N HIS A 137 33.51 20.85 -3.95
CA HIS A 137 34.38 21.97 -3.54
C HIS A 137 35.22 21.64 -2.31
N PHE A 138 34.65 21.00 -1.28
CA PHE A 138 35.41 20.57 -0.11
C PHE A 138 36.50 19.56 -0.46
N ILE A 139 36.19 18.61 -1.34
CA ILE A 139 37.16 17.60 -1.81
C ILE A 139 38.33 18.27 -2.55
N ILE A 140 38.05 19.23 -3.45
CA ILE A 140 39.10 19.99 -4.17
C ILE A 140 39.94 20.80 -3.19
N ALA A 141 39.32 21.40 -2.17
CA ALA A 141 40.01 22.16 -1.13
C ALA A 141 40.87 21.27 -0.21
N GLY A 142 40.79 19.93 -0.33
CA GLY A 142 41.50 18.99 0.54
C GLY A 142 40.89 18.85 1.93
N GLU A 143 39.67 19.35 2.14
CA GLU A 143 38.95 19.24 3.39
C GLU A 143 37.97 18.06 3.37
N LEU A 144 37.83 17.37 4.51
CA LEU A 144 36.83 16.31 4.65
C LEU A 144 35.41 16.91 4.64
N PRO A 145 34.54 16.50 3.69
CA PRO A 145 33.16 16.97 3.65
C PRO A 145 32.34 16.27 4.74
N THR A 146 32.32 16.87 5.93
CA THR A 146 31.45 16.43 7.03
C THR A 146 30.05 17.01 6.90
N PHE A 147 29.06 16.31 7.45
CA PHE A 147 27.66 16.73 7.41
C PHE A 147 27.47 18.17 7.90
N ASP A 148 28.09 18.54 9.03
CA ASP A 148 27.97 19.87 9.61
C ASP A 148 28.52 20.96 8.69
N LYS A 149 29.68 20.71 8.05
CA LYS A 149 30.29 21.65 7.10
C LYS A 149 29.43 21.83 5.85
N ILE A 150 28.90 20.73 5.33
CA ILE A 150 28.01 20.76 4.17
C ILE A 150 26.74 21.53 4.51
N LEU A 151 26.11 21.23 5.65
CA LEU A 151 24.88 21.90 6.11
C LEU A 151 25.10 23.39 6.34
N LEU A 152 26.22 23.77 6.97
CA LEU A 152 26.60 25.18 7.14
C LEU A 152 26.82 25.87 5.80
N SER A 153 27.54 25.25 4.86
CA SER A 153 27.77 25.84 3.55
C SER A 153 26.46 26.07 2.79
N ILE A 154 25.57 25.08 2.76
CA ILE A 154 24.26 25.20 2.09
C ILE A 154 23.42 26.32 2.72
N ASN A 155 23.37 26.40 4.06
CA ASN A 155 22.62 27.43 4.77
C ASN A 155 23.23 28.84 4.64
N GLN A 156 24.53 28.96 4.33
CA GLN A 156 25.21 30.24 4.11
C GLN A 156 25.01 30.79 2.69
N ASP A 157 24.87 29.90 1.71
CA ASP A 157 24.74 30.24 0.29
C ASP A 157 23.29 30.51 -0.16
N ASP A 158 22.29 30.09 0.63
CA ASP A 158 20.90 30.11 0.20
C ASP A 158 20.20 31.48 0.39
N GLN A 159 20.06 32.17 -0.75
CA GLN A 159 18.98 33.11 -1.09
C GLN A 159 17.64 32.40 -1.41
N SER A 160 17.49 31.11 -1.06
CA SER A 160 16.25 30.34 -1.23
C SER A 160 15.62 29.99 0.10
N GLU A 161 14.34 30.35 0.25
CA GLU A 161 13.54 30.48 1.47
C GLU A 161 13.29 29.20 2.31
N LYS A 162 14.16 28.19 2.27
CA LYS A 162 13.97 26.95 3.02
C LYS A 162 15.25 26.52 3.73
N ASN A 163 15.46 27.09 4.91
CA ASN A 163 16.44 26.58 5.87
C ASN A 163 16.23 25.08 6.06
N PHE A 164 17.25 24.27 5.79
CA PHE A 164 17.25 22.87 6.17
C PHE A 164 17.29 22.82 7.70
N PRO A 165 16.28 22.25 8.38
CA PRO A 165 16.25 22.25 9.82
C PRO A 165 17.45 21.46 10.33
N VAL A 166 18.27 22.11 11.15
CA VAL A 166 19.26 21.45 12.00
C VAL A 166 18.46 20.64 13.00
N THR A 167 18.14 19.39 12.67
CA THR A 167 17.48 18.50 13.64
C THR A 167 18.53 18.12 14.67
N CYS A 168 18.57 18.88 15.77
CA CYS A 168 19.15 18.42 17.02
C CYS A 168 18.31 17.22 17.49
N VAL A 169 18.74 16.01 17.12
CA VAL A 169 18.32 14.81 17.83
C VAL A 169 19.14 14.79 19.10
N ALA A 170 18.58 15.33 20.19
CA ALA A 170 19.10 15.10 21.52
C ALA A 170 18.96 13.59 21.81
N ILE A 171 20.09 12.93 22.02
CA ILE A 171 20.18 11.56 22.53
C ILE A 171 19.91 11.59 24.04
#